data_AF-A0A662WY47-F1
#
_entry.id   AF-A0A662WY47-F1
#
_cell.length_a   1.000
_cell.length_b   1.000
_cell.length_c   1.000
_cell.angle_alpha   90.00
_cell.angle_beta   90.00
_cell.angle_gamma   90.00
#
_symmetry.space_group_name_H-M   'P 1'
#
loop_
_entity.id
_entity.type
_entity.pdbx_description
1 polymer ?
#
loop_
_entity_poly.entity_id
_entity_poly.type
_entity_poly.pdbx_seq_one_letter_code
_entity_poly.pdbx_strand_id
1 'polypeptide(L)'
;MAAITSAFPLSPAATYGGDVTATTWDQDRIYGCLCDSSWAVGLAAGQSQLSQWFGADCSRSKCSFARDPSASLQYLTDSMCMAVAVRCPSGDDPMTSVDETDCSGVIAEGGVGTGATGNLCHVDCANRGICDFSSGACACFDGFYGSNCASLSPVN
;
A
#
# COMPACT_ATOMS: atom_id res chain seq x y z
N MET A 1 -9.76 -28.04 7.29
CA MET A 1 -8.78 -27.40 8.20
C MET A 1 -8.09 -26.31 7.40
N ALA A 2 -8.40 -25.03 7.65
CA ALA A 2 -7.75 -23.93 6.95
C ALA A 2 -6.34 -23.74 7.55
N ALA A 3 -5.37 -24.45 6.99
CA ALA A 3 -3.96 -24.23 7.31
C ALA A 3 -3.46 -23.09 6.44
N ILE A 4 -3.50 -21.87 6.98
CA ILE A 4 -2.81 -20.72 6.36
C ILE A 4 -1.34 -20.82 6.77
N THR A 5 -0.47 -21.06 5.79
CA THR A 5 0.98 -21.27 5.98
C THR A 5 1.75 -19.96 6.14
N SER A 6 1.09 -18.81 5.95
CA SER A 6 1.68 -17.47 5.99
C SER A 6 1.27 -16.63 7.19
N ALA A 7 0.32 -17.07 8.03
CA ALA A 7 0.05 -16.35 9.27
C ALA A 7 1.11 -16.76 10.28
N PHE A 8 2.06 -15.85 10.54
CA PHE A 8 2.88 -15.95 11.75
C PHE A 8 1.93 -15.71 12.93
N PRO A 9 1.58 -16.74 13.71
CA PRO A 9 0.60 -16.53 14.75
C PRO A 9 1.31 -15.71 15.85
N LEU A 10 0.76 -14.55 16.21
CA LEU A 10 1.22 -13.74 17.34
C LEU A 10 1.01 -14.46 18.70
N SER A 11 0.49 -15.68 18.66
CA SER A 11 0.29 -16.62 19.77
C SER A 11 0.66 -18.04 19.32
N PRO A 12 0.84 -19.01 20.22
CA PRO A 12 0.98 -20.42 19.85
C PRO A 12 -0.16 -20.87 18.92
N ALA A 13 0.13 -21.75 17.95
CA ALA A 13 -0.86 -22.28 17.03
C ALA A 13 -1.98 -23.00 17.82
N ALA A 14 -3.15 -22.38 17.89
CA ALA A 14 -4.33 -22.96 18.50
C ALA A 14 -5.18 -23.63 17.41
N THR A 15 -5.45 -24.92 17.57
CA THR A 15 -6.39 -25.65 16.71
C THR A 15 -7.81 -25.34 17.16
N TYR A 16 -8.56 -24.60 16.35
CA TYR A 16 -9.96 -24.32 16.64
C TYR A 16 -10.84 -25.39 16.02
N GLY A 17 -11.54 -26.13 16.86
CA GLY A 17 -12.58 -27.08 16.47
C GLY A 17 -13.74 -26.94 17.44
N GLY A 18 -14.91 -26.57 16.92
CA GLY A 18 -16.12 -26.39 17.72
C GLY A 18 -17.34 -26.21 16.82
N ASP A 19 -18.48 -26.68 17.31
CA ASP A 19 -19.80 -26.67 16.66
C ASP A 19 -20.24 -25.24 16.29
N VAL A 20 -20.80 -25.06 15.09
CA VAL A 20 -21.30 -23.77 14.55
C VAL A 20 -22.47 -23.17 15.33
N THR A 21 -22.98 -23.90 16.32
CA THR A 21 -24.06 -23.45 17.22
C THR A 21 -23.55 -22.92 18.55
N ALA A 22 -22.27 -23.11 18.88
CA ALA A 22 -21.65 -22.51 20.04
C ALA A 22 -21.20 -21.09 19.71
N THR A 23 -21.42 -20.15 20.63
CA THR A 23 -20.86 -18.80 20.61
C THR A 23 -19.32 -18.87 20.69
N THR A 24 -18.66 -19.26 19.61
CA THR A 24 -17.21 -19.17 19.46
C THR A 24 -16.89 -17.69 19.25
N TRP A 25 -16.42 -17.08 20.34
CA TRP A 25 -16.21 -15.65 20.57
C TRP A 25 -15.20 -14.96 19.61
N ASP A 26 -14.76 -15.65 18.57
CA ASP A 26 -13.71 -15.22 17.64
C ASP A 26 -13.91 -15.76 16.22
N GLN A 27 -15.17 -16.04 15.82
CA GLN A 27 -15.53 -16.29 14.42
C GLN A 27 -15.13 -15.13 13.48
N ASP A 28 -14.87 -13.95 14.05
CA ASP A 28 -14.34 -12.75 13.40
C ASP A 28 -12.88 -12.48 13.84
N ARG A 29 -12.00 -13.49 13.77
CA ARG A 29 -10.58 -13.24 14.02
C ARG A 29 -10.04 -12.23 13.02
N ILE A 30 -9.56 -11.10 13.54
CA ILE A 30 -8.84 -10.09 12.77
C ILE A 30 -7.53 -10.73 12.31
N TYR A 31 -7.40 -10.96 11.01
CA TYR A 31 -6.18 -11.46 10.41
C TYR A 31 -5.21 -10.29 10.22
N GLY A 32 -3.95 -10.46 10.63
CA GLY A 32 -2.87 -9.52 10.29
C GLY A 32 -2.36 -9.79 8.88
N CYS A 33 -2.07 -8.74 8.11
CA CYS A 33 -1.47 -8.87 6.78
C CYS A 33 -0.03 -9.35 6.89
N LEU A 34 0.37 -10.27 6.01
CA LEU A 34 1.80 -10.50 5.76
C LEU A 34 2.33 -9.31 4.95
N CYS A 35 3.45 -8.71 5.36
CA CYS A 35 4.06 -7.57 4.68
C CYS A 35 4.82 -7.99 3.39
N ASP A 36 4.14 -8.61 2.42
CA ASP A 36 4.71 -8.90 1.09
C ASP A 36 4.75 -7.67 0.18
N SER A 37 4.86 -6.48 0.76
CA SER A 37 4.93 -5.24 -0.01
C SER A 37 6.18 -5.23 -0.90
N SER A 38 6.00 -4.82 -2.14
CA SER A 38 7.08 -4.65 -3.11
C SER A 38 8.08 -3.53 -2.75
N TRP A 39 7.74 -2.71 -1.75
CA TRP A 39 8.62 -1.72 -1.15
C TRP A 39 8.80 -1.97 0.34
N ALA A 40 9.84 -1.35 0.88
CA ALA A 40 10.21 -1.49 2.26
C ALA A 40 9.24 -0.68 3.15
N VAL A 41 8.52 -1.38 4.03
CA VAL A 41 7.49 -0.80 4.93
C VAL A 41 8.03 -0.78 6.35
N GLY A 42 7.92 0.36 7.02
CA GLY A 42 8.35 0.52 8.40
C GLY A 42 8.57 1.97 8.80
N LEU A 43 9.11 2.15 10.00
CA LEU A 43 9.35 3.45 10.63
C LEU A 43 10.79 3.94 10.48
N ALA A 44 11.68 3.16 9.89
CA ALA A 44 13.08 3.53 9.73
C ALA A 44 13.28 4.51 8.54
N ALA A 45 14.46 5.11 8.48
CA ALA A 45 14.84 5.97 7.36
C ALA A 45 14.76 5.23 6.02
N GLY A 46 14.17 5.87 5.00
CA GLY A 46 13.95 5.31 3.67
C GLY A 46 12.86 4.24 3.59
N GLN A 47 12.20 3.92 4.71
CA GLN A 47 11.01 3.06 4.72
C GLN A 47 9.75 3.89 4.55
N SER A 48 8.71 3.31 3.94
CA SER A 48 7.39 3.92 3.86
C SER A 48 6.53 3.49 5.05
N GLN A 49 5.75 4.41 5.64
CA GLN A 49 4.73 4.02 6.62
C GLN A 49 3.54 3.29 5.99
N LEU A 50 3.31 3.51 4.70
CA LEU A 50 2.18 2.91 3.97
C LEU A 50 2.56 1.54 3.42
N SER A 51 1.77 0.51 3.75
CA SER A 51 1.85 -0.81 3.15
C SER A 51 1.16 -0.88 1.77
N GLN A 52 1.58 -1.83 0.94
CA GLN A 52 0.94 -2.07 -0.36
C GLN A 52 -0.49 -2.59 -0.23
N TRP A 53 -0.71 -3.45 0.75
CA TRP A 53 -1.98 -4.09 1.04
C TRP A 53 -2.61 -3.48 2.28
N PHE A 54 -3.92 -3.27 2.24
CA PHE A 54 -4.67 -2.61 3.30
C PHE A 54 -6.09 -3.18 3.41
N GLY A 55 -6.81 -2.76 4.46
CA GLY A 55 -8.13 -3.28 4.81
C GLY A 55 -8.06 -4.42 5.84
N ALA A 56 -9.21 -4.76 6.42
CA ALA A 56 -9.30 -5.72 7.53
C ALA A 56 -8.85 -7.14 7.16
N ASP A 57 -8.97 -7.51 5.89
CA ASP A 57 -8.58 -8.81 5.33
C ASP A 57 -7.41 -8.71 4.35
N CYS A 58 -6.78 -7.53 4.23
CA CYS A 58 -5.62 -7.28 3.36
C CYS A 58 -5.89 -7.55 1.86
N SER A 59 -7.16 -7.66 1.46
CA SER A 59 -7.55 -8.00 0.09
C SER A 59 -7.45 -6.81 -0.88
N ARG A 60 -7.23 -5.60 -0.36
CA ARG A 60 -7.18 -4.37 -1.15
C ARG A 60 -5.73 -3.95 -1.35
N SER A 61 -5.34 -3.73 -2.61
CA SER A 61 -4.02 -3.18 -2.98
C SER A 61 -4.11 -1.71 -3.34
N LYS A 62 -3.05 -0.96 -2.98
CA LYS A 62 -2.78 0.40 -3.49
C LYS A 62 -2.16 0.42 -4.89
N CYS A 63 -1.97 -0.75 -5.50
CA CYS A 63 -1.40 -0.89 -6.84
C CYS A 63 -2.28 -1.77 -7.71
N SER A 64 -2.22 -1.54 -9.01
CA SER A 64 -2.63 -2.53 -10.00
C SER A 64 -1.49 -3.48 -10.34
N PHE A 65 -1.89 -4.70 -10.67
CA PHE A 65 -1.06 -5.64 -11.39
C PHE A 65 -1.26 -5.37 -12.89
N ALA A 66 -0.70 -4.27 -13.39
CA ALA A 66 -0.79 -3.98 -14.82
C ALA A 66 -0.04 -5.07 -15.60
N ARG A 67 -0.73 -5.78 -16.51
CA ARG A 67 -0.07 -6.63 -17.50
C ARG A 67 0.72 -5.73 -18.42
N ASP A 68 2.02 -5.94 -18.49
CA ASP A 68 2.89 -5.26 -19.45
C ASP A 68 2.41 -5.55 -20.90
N PRO A 69 2.00 -4.55 -21.69
CA PRO A 69 1.60 -4.74 -23.08
C PRO A 69 2.78 -5.05 -24.01
N SER A 70 4.03 -4.85 -23.56
CA SER A 70 5.26 -5.18 -24.28
C SER A 70 5.77 -6.60 -23.98
N ALA A 71 5.20 -7.28 -22.97
CA ALA A 71 5.49 -8.67 -22.70
C ALA A 71 4.79 -9.56 -23.73
N SER A 72 5.59 -10.27 -24.55
CA SER A 72 5.07 -11.23 -25.51
C SER A 72 4.27 -12.33 -24.80
N LEU A 73 3.10 -12.68 -25.36
CA LEU A 73 2.11 -13.63 -24.83
C LEU A 73 2.61 -15.09 -24.65
N GLN A 74 3.92 -15.35 -24.71
CA GLN A 74 4.49 -16.69 -24.90
C GLN A 74 5.00 -17.37 -23.63
N TYR A 75 4.98 -16.71 -22.46
CA TYR A 75 5.40 -17.32 -21.18
C TYR A 75 4.32 -17.16 -20.11
N LEU A 76 3.16 -17.79 -20.34
CA LEU A 76 2.09 -17.93 -19.36
C LEU A 76 2.36 -19.16 -18.47
N THR A 77 3.13 -18.99 -17.40
CA THR A 77 3.14 -19.94 -16.28
C THR A 77 2.93 -19.21 -14.96
N ASP A 78 2.29 -19.91 -14.03
CA ASP A 78 1.74 -19.48 -12.73
C ASP A 78 2.78 -18.98 -11.71
N SER A 79 4.01 -18.67 -12.15
CA SER A 79 5.14 -18.26 -11.30
C SER A 79 5.89 -17.03 -11.83
N MET A 80 5.31 -16.28 -12.77
CA MET A 80 5.84 -14.98 -13.17
C MET A 80 4.90 -13.85 -12.74
N CYS A 81 4.85 -13.62 -11.43
CA CYS A 81 4.52 -12.31 -10.92
C CYS A 81 5.65 -11.31 -11.22
N MET A 82 5.86 -10.98 -12.49
CA MET A 82 6.63 -9.80 -12.91
C MET A 82 5.70 -8.69 -13.41
N ALA A 83 4.53 -8.50 -12.79
CA ALA A 83 3.97 -7.16 -12.90
C ALA A 83 4.80 -6.26 -12.00
N VAL A 84 5.36 -5.22 -12.61
CA VAL A 84 5.71 -4.03 -11.87
C VAL A 84 4.43 -3.61 -11.15
N ALA A 85 4.41 -3.72 -9.82
CA ALA A 85 3.32 -3.18 -9.02
C ALA A 85 3.31 -1.67 -9.26
N VAL A 86 2.38 -1.19 -10.08
CA VAL A 86 2.30 0.24 -10.39
C VAL A 86 1.46 0.87 -9.28
N ARG A 87 2.15 1.36 -8.24
CA ARG A 87 1.55 2.30 -7.29
C ARG A 87 1.36 3.64 -7.97
N CYS A 88 0.39 4.42 -7.51
CA CYS A 88 0.34 5.80 -7.94
C CYS A 88 1.62 6.54 -7.53
N PRO A 89 2.12 7.44 -8.40
CA PRO A 89 3.28 8.25 -8.08
C PRO A 89 3.06 9.06 -6.82
N SER A 90 4.01 8.95 -5.89
CA SER A 90 4.06 9.80 -4.70
C SER A 90 4.55 11.19 -5.08
N GLY A 91 4.06 12.22 -4.43
CA GLY A 91 4.60 13.58 -4.58
C GLY A 91 4.32 14.44 -3.38
N ASP A 92 5.17 15.45 -3.19
CA ASP A 92 4.95 16.54 -2.24
C ASP A 92 3.95 17.54 -2.82
N ASP A 93 3.09 18.11 -1.98
CA ASP A 93 2.06 19.05 -2.40
C ASP A 93 2.67 20.45 -2.61
N PRO A 94 2.74 20.97 -3.85
CA PRO A 94 3.44 22.23 -4.11
C PRO A 94 2.72 23.47 -3.57
N MET A 95 1.54 23.32 -2.95
CA MET A 95 0.77 24.44 -2.39
C MET A 95 0.86 24.53 -0.86
N THR A 96 1.47 23.55 -0.20
CA THR A 96 1.67 23.56 1.24
C THR A 96 3.13 23.95 1.55
N SER A 97 3.38 24.34 2.80
CA SER A 97 4.73 24.65 3.29
C SER A 97 5.36 23.46 4.03
N VAL A 98 4.66 22.34 4.11
CA VAL A 98 5.08 21.12 4.81
C VAL A 98 5.29 20.08 3.74
N ASP A 99 6.37 19.29 3.85
CA ASP A 99 6.57 18.16 2.94
C ASP A 99 5.69 17.00 3.38
N GLU A 100 4.58 16.74 2.69
CA GLU A 100 3.68 15.64 3.07
C GLU A 100 4.30 14.26 2.80
N THR A 101 5.44 14.18 2.10
CA THR A 101 6.20 12.93 1.93
C THR A 101 7.19 12.68 3.07
N ASP A 102 7.42 13.65 3.97
CA ASP A 102 8.24 13.46 5.17
C ASP A 102 7.40 12.95 6.35
N CYS A 103 7.63 11.69 6.72
CA CYS A 103 6.97 11.03 7.85
C CYS A 103 7.83 11.04 9.13
N SER A 104 8.91 11.82 9.17
CA SER A 104 9.74 11.98 10.36
C SER A 104 8.93 12.55 11.52
N GLY A 105 8.80 11.81 12.63
CA GLY A 105 8.00 12.25 13.77
C GLY A 105 6.48 12.05 13.60
N VAL A 106 6.03 11.49 12.46
CA VAL A 106 4.61 11.20 12.21
C VAL A 106 4.25 9.83 12.75
N ILE A 107 3.12 9.73 13.45
CA ILE A 107 2.59 8.45 13.97
C ILE A 107 2.05 7.64 12.79
N ALA A 108 2.48 6.37 12.68
CA ALA A 108 2.04 5.52 11.59
C ALA A 108 0.55 5.15 11.69
N GLU A 109 -0.03 4.88 10.52
CA GLU A 109 -1.40 4.38 10.40
C GLU A 109 -1.56 3.08 11.22
N GLY A 110 -2.61 3.00 12.05
CA GLY A 110 -2.76 1.94 13.06
C GLY A 110 -2.25 2.30 14.46
N GLY A 111 -1.63 3.47 14.63
CA GLY A 111 -1.36 4.08 15.94
C GLY A 111 -0.20 3.45 16.73
N VAL A 112 0.60 2.59 16.10
CA VAL A 112 1.75 1.93 16.74
C VAL A 112 3.04 2.48 16.16
N GLY A 113 3.69 3.34 16.94
CA GLY A 113 5.02 3.87 16.64
C GLY A 113 5.03 5.15 15.81
N THR A 114 6.20 5.77 15.75
CA THR A 114 6.45 7.07 15.13
C THR A 114 7.63 6.95 14.17
N GLY A 115 7.53 7.56 12.99
CA GLY A 115 8.59 7.56 11.99
C GLY A 115 9.89 8.16 12.54
N ALA A 116 11.01 7.45 12.34
CA ALA A 116 12.33 7.99 12.59
C ALA A 116 12.68 9.07 11.56
N THR A 117 13.73 9.85 11.81
CA THR A 117 14.24 10.83 10.84
C THR A 117 14.53 10.17 9.49
N GLY A 118 14.00 10.75 8.41
CA GLY A 118 14.13 10.25 7.04
C GLY A 118 13.13 9.15 6.68
N ASN A 119 12.13 8.89 7.52
CA ASN A 119 11.02 8.00 7.20
C ASN A 119 10.07 8.67 6.20
N LEU A 120 9.43 7.88 5.32
CA LEU A 120 8.70 8.40 4.18
C LEU A 120 7.20 8.15 4.32
N CYS A 121 6.41 9.16 3.99
CA CYS A 121 4.99 9.03 3.73
C CYS A 121 4.77 8.75 2.25
N HIS A 122 3.63 8.14 1.93
CA HIS A 122 3.15 8.04 0.57
C HIS A 122 1.94 8.95 0.37
N VAL A 123 2.02 9.81 -0.64
CA VAL A 123 0.98 10.80 -0.97
C VAL A 123 0.61 10.62 -2.43
N ASP A 124 -0.54 10.00 -2.64
CA ASP A 124 -1.06 9.73 -3.98
C ASP A 124 -1.19 11.04 -4.77
N CYS A 125 -0.49 11.13 -5.90
CA CYS A 125 -0.59 12.24 -6.85
C CYS A 125 -0.42 13.63 -6.20
N ALA A 126 0.45 13.75 -5.19
CA ALA A 126 0.73 15.00 -4.47
C ALA A 126 -0.50 15.68 -3.86
N ASN A 127 -1.59 14.94 -3.59
CA ASN A 127 -2.91 15.51 -3.27
C ASN A 127 -3.45 16.50 -4.32
N ARG A 128 -2.89 16.47 -5.54
CA ARG A 128 -3.20 17.36 -6.67
C ARG A 128 -3.62 16.63 -7.93
N GLY A 129 -4.09 15.39 -7.75
CA GLY A 129 -4.73 14.63 -8.79
C GLY A 129 -5.52 13.45 -8.24
N ILE A 130 -6.26 12.80 -9.13
CA ILE A 130 -6.94 11.55 -8.84
C ILE A 130 -6.07 10.42 -9.35
N CYS A 131 -5.75 9.49 -8.44
CA CYS A 131 -5.07 8.25 -8.77
C CYS A 131 -6.04 7.26 -9.43
N ASP A 132 -5.70 6.78 -10.63
CA ASP A 132 -6.30 5.58 -11.20
C ASP A 132 -5.50 4.36 -10.74
N PHE A 133 -6.00 3.69 -9.71
CA PHE A 133 -5.37 2.49 -9.16
C PHE A 133 -5.32 1.29 -10.12
N SER A 134 -6.03 1.33 -11.26
CA SER A 134 -5.98 0.28 -12.29
C SER A 134 -4.77 0.41 -13.23
N SER A 135 -4.31 1.64 -13.46
CA SER A 135 -3.13 1.95 -14.29
C SER A 135 -1.92 2.42 -13.49
N GLY A 136 -2.14 2.88 -12.26
CA GLY A 136 -1.16 3.56 -11.44
C GLY A 136 -0.80 4.95 -11.96
N ALA A 137 -1.67 5.57 -12.78
CA ALA A 137 -1.45 6.90 -13.33
C ALA A 137 -2.25 7.97 -12.56
N CYS A 138 -1.70 9.18 -12.50
CA CYS A 138 -2.35 10.34 -11.90
C CYS A 138 -3.04 11.21 -12.94
N ALA A 139 -4.32 11.51 -12.73
CA ALA A 139 -5.04 12.55 -13.45
C ALA A 139 -4.97 13.86 -12.64
N CYS A 140 -4.08 14.77 -13.02
CA CYS A 140 -3.84 16.01 -12.28
C CYS A 140 -5.01 16.98 -12.37
N PHE A 141 -5.23 17.74 -11.28
CA PHE A 141 -6.18 18.85 -11.25
C PHE A 141 -5.65 20.03 -12.06
N ASP A 142 -6.56 20.94 -12.42
CA ASP A 142 -6.22 22.15 -13.16
C ASP A 142 -5.13 22.97 -12.44
N GLY A 143 -4.12 23.38 -13.21
CA GLY A 143 -2.96 24.09 -12.67
C GLY A 143 -1.84 23.19 -12.16
N PHE A 144 -2.00 21.86 -12.19
CA PHE A 144 -0.98 20.90 -11.78
C PHE A 144 -0.62 19.95 -12.93
N TYR A 145 0.64 19.51 -12.99
CA TYR A 145 1.12 18.61 -14.02
C TYR A 145 2.28 17.74 -13.54
N GLY A 146 2.73 16.83 -14.40
CA GLY A 146 3.75 15.83 -14.10
C GLY A 146 3.15 14.46 -13.79
N SER A 147 3.99 13.45 -13.62
CA SER A 147 3.53 12.07 -13.35
C SER A 147 2.85 11.91 -11.99
N ASN A 148 3.16 12.78 -11.04
CA ASN A 148 2.61 12.79 -9.68
C ASN A 148 1.89 14.09 -9.32
N CYS A 149 1.66 15.00 -10.29
CA CYS A 149 0.98 16.28 -10.06
C CYS A 149 1.66 17.24 -9.08
N ALA A 150 2.95 17.04 -8.77
CA ALA A 150 3.70 17.87 -7.83
C ALA A 150 4.20 19.19 -8.44
N SER A 151 3.95 19.46 -9.72
CA SER A 151 4.45 20.66 -10.40
C SER A 151 3.30 21.59 -10.78
N LEU A 152 3.48 22.90 -10.57
CA LEU A 152 2.52 23.94 -10.95
C LEU A 152 2.66 24.29 -12.43
N SER A 153 1.61 24.05 -13.21
CA SER A 153 1.58 24.45 -14.62
C SER A 153 1.74 25.97 -14.67
N PRO A 154 2.65 26.52 -15.50
CA PRO A 154 2.71 27.95 -15.71
C PRO A 154 1.34 28.41 -16.19
N VAL A 155 0.67 29.23 -15.38
CA VAL A 155 -0.50 29.96 -15.84
C VAL A 155 -0.08 30.80 -17.03
N ASN A 156 -0.76 30.62 -18.16
CA ASN A 156 -0.71 31.60 -19.26
C ASN A 156 -1.76 32.67 -18.97
#